data_AF-A0AAV2YGR9-F1
#
_entry.id   AF-A0AAV2YGR9-F1
#
_cell.length_a   1.000
_cell.length_b   1.000
_cell.length_c   1.000
_cell.angle_alpha   90.00
_cell.angle_beta   90.00
_cell.angle_gamma   90.00
#
_symmetry.space_group_name_H-M   'P 1'
#
loop_
_entity.id
_entity.type
_entity.pdbx_description
1 polymer ?
#
loop_
_entity_poly.entity_id
_entity_poly.type
_entity_poly.pdbx_seq_one_letter_code
_entity_poly.pdbx_strand_id
1 'polypeptide(L)'
;MVRTSFLLQKLHEQGGHGGGGGGGNATGSGRVQPLSTGASDEASNGSRGGKAAQPQTSNLKWLMALTKEERVPLGFGIVGMGMASGMNLIFPKIMGKAIDVAIGKPPPGGLSKKGFLLVVMATFVTGAVGSFVRVYSLGMVSERIAAKLRKRLYKILLAQEFNFFHHRKVGELVSRLSSDCQVTANAVVEVMANGFRSLNSAIGASCMLLSISPKLTIVSLSMLPLVGSGAMLFSKYSSRLAKVHQNSIAHMTGVVEERLNNIFTVKLFAAEEYEEAEFAKVNDQILANASRAKRARGLFMGGLSLSVNTSLFSVLYFGGSLVGSNELTIGALTSFALYSGFMGLGFSQLSSCFGDVRRVRESSSALFQLIEQLPATQEFDGDDELEHVDGHIRFENNGKIAETGSFESLNRDGTKFHALVNSDALIV
;
A
#
# COMPACT_ATOMS: atom_id res chain seq x y z
N MET A 1 -30.24 17.07 -26.89
CA MET A 1 -29.97 16.09 -25.81
C MET A 1 -28.87 16.61 -24.87
N VAL A 2 -29.02 17.84 -24.32
CA VAL A 2 -28.00 18.54 -23.49
C VAL A 2 -28.69 19.39 -22.41
N ARG A 3 -29.68 18.86 -21.67
CA ARG A 3 -30.41 19.67 -20.66
C ARG A 3 -30.69 19.00 -19.32
N THR A 4 -30.10 17.84 -19.04
CA THR A 4 -30.29 17.10 -17.78
C THR A 4 -29.09 17.14 -16.83
N SER A 5 -27.90 17.55 -17.30
CA SER A 5 -26.68 17.55 -16.48
C SER A 5 -26.51 18.81 -15.61
N PHE A 6 -27.34 19.84 -15.75
CA PHE A 6 -27.17 21.12 -15.05
C PHE A 6 -27.98 21.26 -13.75
N LEU A 7 -28.90 20.33 -13.46
CA LEU A 7 -29.77 20.39 -12.27
C LEU A 7 -29.20 19.66 -11.04
N LEU A 8 -28.22 18.77 -11.21
CA LEU A 8 -27.57 18.07 -10.09
C LEU A 8 -26.39 18.85 -9.48
N GLN A 9 -25.90 19.89 -10.16
CA GLN A 9 -24.76 20.67 -9.68
C GLN A 9 -25.18 21.85 -8.75
N LYS A 10 -26.46 22.21 -8.74
CA LYS A 10 -26.98 23.35 -7.95
C LYS A 10 -27.56 23.01 -6.57
N LEU A 11 -27.72 21.73 -6.24
CA LEU A 11 -28.19 21.30 -4.92
C LEU A 11 -27.05 21.06 -3.90
N HIS A 12 -25.80 21.21 -4.31
CA HIS A 12 -24.63 20.96 -3.45
C HIS A 12 -23.92 22.24 -2.95
N GLU A 13 -24.41 23.44 -3.32
CA GLU A 13 -23.77 24.73 -2.98
C GLU A 13 -24.47 25.56 -1.90
N GLN A 14 -25.60 25.12 -1.34
CA GLN A 14 -26.23 25.81 -0.19
C GLN A 14 -26.12 24.95 1.08
N GLY A 15 -24.98 25.06 1.76
CA GLY A 15 -24.77 24.40 3.06
C GLY A 15 -23.37 24.59 3.63
N GLY A 16 -22.80 25.79 3.56
CA GLY A 16 -21.55 26.11 4.25
C GLY A 16 -21.79 26.85 5.56
N HIS A 17 -21.38 26.28 6.70
CA HIS A 17 -20.42 26.88 7.66
C HIS A 17 -20.33 26.09 8.98
N GLY A 18 -19.11 25.69 9.36
CA GLY A 18 -18.82 25.09 10.67
C GLY A 18 -17.47 24.38 10.81
N GLY A 19 -16.38 25.15 10.86
CA GLY A 19 -15.13 24.91 11.64
C GLY A 19 -14.42 23.55 11.70
N GLY A 20 -13.21 23.49 11.11
CA GLY A 20 -11.96 23.22 11.87
C GLY A 20 -11.49 21.77 12.12
N GLY A 21 -10.50 21.32 11.33
CA GLY A 21 -9.32 20.61 11.85
C GLY A 21 -9.20 19.09 11.64
N GLY A 22 -8.14 18.68 10.93
CA GLY A 22 -7.49 17.37 11.12
C GLY A 22 -7.69 16.33 10.01
N GLY A 23 -6.85 16.40 8.97
CA GLY A 23 -6.87 15.48 7.83
C GLY A 23 -6.50 14.04 8.17
N GLY A 24 -7.40 13.12 7.82
CA GLY A 24 -7.17 11.68 7.72
C GLY A 24 -7.70 11.22 6.36
N ASN A 25 -6.80 10.77 5.49
CA ASN A 25 -7.08 10.37 4.13
C ASN A 25 -7.90 9.06 4.12
N ALA A 26 -9.19 9.15 3.80
CA ALA A 26 -10.10 8.02 3.66
C ALA A 26 -10.62 7.97 2.21
N THR A 27 -9.84 7.37 1.32
CA THR A 27 -10.33 6.91 0.02
C THR A 27 -10.89 5.51 0.17
N GLY A 28 -12.18 5.44 0.55
CA GLY A 28 -12.99 4.24 0.42
C GLY A 28 -13.48 4.13 -1.02
N SER A 29 -12.76 3.38 -1.85
CA SER A 29 -13.30 2.86 -3.12
C SER A 29 -13.80 1.45 -2.86
N GLY A 30 -15.12 1.30 -2.77
CA GLY A 30 -15.76 0.00 -2.70
C GLY A 30 -15.43 -0.82 -3.95
N ARG A 31 -14.69 -1.92 -3.76
CA ARG A 31 -14.52 -2.96 -4.77
C ARG A 31 -14.93 -4.28 -4.15
N VAL A 32 -16.11 -4.73 -4.56
CA VAL A 32 -16.66 -6.06 -4.28
C VAL A 32 -15.68 -7.09 -4.85
N GLN A 33 -15.10 -7.92 -3.99
CA GLN A 33 -14.42 -9.15 -4.41
C GLN A 33 -15.49 -10.23 -4.59
N PRO A 34 -15.51 -11.00 -5.70
CA PRO A 34 -16.33 -12.20 -5.74
C PRO A 34 -15.72 -13.24 -4.80
N LEU A 35 -16.53 -13.71 -3.84
CA LEU A 35 -16.20 -14.85 -2.99
C LEU A 35 -16.18 -16.13 -3.84
N SER A 36 -15.19 -16.97 -3.55
CA SER A 36 -15.12 -18.35 -3.98
C SER A 36 -16.31 -19.14 -3.41
N THR A 37 -17.13 -19.69 -4.29
CA THR A 37 -18.15 -20.70 -4.00
C THR A 37 -17.51 -21.93 -3.35
N GLY A 38 -17.81 -22.17 -2.08
CA GLY A 38 -17.61 -23.46 -1.42
C GLY A 38 -18.89 -24.28 -1.57
N ALA A 39 -18.82 -25.36 -2.36
CA ALA A 39 -19.81 -26.42 -2.34
C ALA A 39 -19.44 -27.42 -1.24
N SER A 40 -20.46 -27.79 -0.46
CA SER A 40 -20.44 -28.74 0.65
C SER A 40 -20.15 -30.18 0.21
N ASP A 41 -19.60 -30.91 1.17
CA ASP A 41 -19.05 -32.27 1.15
C ASP A 41 -19.90 -33.35 0.46
N GLU A 42 -19.26 -34.12 -0.44
CA GLU A 42 -19.50 -35.55 -0.59
C GLU A 42 -18.15 -36.29 -0.68
N ALA A 43 -18.04 -37.35 0.12
CA ALA A 43 -16.83 -38.10 0.36
C ALA A 43 -16.52 -39.08 -0.79
N SER A 44 -15.35 -38.95 -1.41
CA SER A 44 -14.67 -40.07 -2.04
C SER A 44 -13.15 -39.94 -1.91
N ASN A 45 -12.58 -40.89 -1.19
CA ASN A 45 -11.18 -41.14 -0.91
C ASN A 45 -10.33 -41.26 -2.21
N GLY A 46 -9.24 -40.49 -2.35
CA GLY A 46 -8.32 -40.66 -3.48
C GLY A 46 -7.24 -39.57 -3.66
N SER A 47 -6.06 -39.82 -3.10
CA SER A 47 -4.76 -39.16 -3.36
C SER A 47 -4.50 -37.80 -2.70
N ARG A 48 -3.58 -37.86 -1.72
CA ARG A 48 -2.90 -36.72 -1.11
C ARG A 48 -2.00 -36.05 -2.15
N GLY A 49 -2.38 -34.84 -2.58
CA GLY A 49 -1.52 -33.91 -3.32
C GLY A 49 -1.47 -32.57 -2.60
N GLY A 50 -0.81 -32.52 -1.44
CA GLY A 50 -0.56 -31.26 -0.74
C GLY A 50 0.33 -30.36 -1.59
N LYS A 51 -0.25 -29.35 -2.25
CA LYS A 51 0.53 -28.22 -2.79
C LYS A 51 1.05 -27.41 -1.61
N ALA A 52 2.29 -27.73 -1.21
CA ALA A 52 3.08 -26.95 -0.29
C ALA A 52 3.11 -25.48 -0.74
N ALA A 53 2.81 -24.56 0.18
CA ALA A 53 3.05 -23.13 -0.03
C ALA A 53 4.53 -22.91 -0.37
N GLN A 54 4.84 -22.65 -1.64
CA GLN A 54 6.20 -22.37 -2.09
C GLN A 54 6.76 -21.13 -1.37
N PRO A 55 8.09 -21.05 -1.17
CA PRO A 55 8.68 -20.10 -0.23
C PRO A 55 8.49 -18.66 -0.70
N GLN A 56 7.70 -17.91 0.06
CA GLN A 56 7.25 -16.53 -0.20
C GLN A 56 8.37 -15.46 -0.25
N THR A 57 9.66 -15.82 -0.26
CA THR A 57 10.82 -14.89 -0.26
C THR A 57 11.19 -14.39 -1.65
N SER A 58 10.66 -15.00 -2.72
CA SER A 58 10.95 -14.63 -4.12
C SER A 58 10.39 -13.24 -4.50
N ASN A 59 9.17 -12.91 -4.05
CA ASN A 59 8.46 -11.68 -4.44
C ASN A 59 9.22 -10.39 -4.01
N LEU A 60 9.82 -10.36 -2.82
CA LEU A 60 10.57 -9.19 -2.38
C LEU A 60 11.87 -8.97 -3.18
N LYS A 61 12.56 -10.07 -3.53
CA LYS A 61 13.75 -10.02 -4.39
C LYS A 61 13.39 -9.56 -5.81
N TRP A 62 12.26 -10.01 -6.34
CA TRP A 62 11.73 -9.56 -7.62
C TRP A 62 11.41 -8.05 -7.62
N LEU A 63 10.73 -7.56 -6.58
CA LEU A 63 10.47 -6.12 -6.41
C LEU A 63 11.77 -5.31 -6.36
N MET A 64 12.76 -5.76 -5.59
CA MET A 64 14.07 -5.09 -5.53
C MET A 64 14.84 -5.17 -6.85
N ALA A 65 14.71 -6.27 -7.59
CA ALA A 65 15.33 -6.41 -8.91
C ALA A 65 14.76 -5.42 -9.93
N LEU A 66 13.44 -5.15 -9.88
CA LEU A 66 12.81 -4.11 -10.70
C LEU A 66 13.38 -2.72 -10.42
N THR A 67 13.59 -2.40 -9.15
CA THR A 67 14.17 -1.11 -8.74
C THR A 67 15.65 -1.01 -9.09
N LYS A 68 16.38 -2.14 -9.14
CA LYS A 68 17.81 -2.21 -9.46
C LYS A 68 18.12 -1.74 -10.88
N GLU A 69 17.18 -1.84 -11.81
CA GLU A 69 17.39 -1.44 -13.19
C GLU A 69 17.23 0.09 -13.40
N GLU A 70 16.59 0.80 -12.47
CA GLU A 70 16.42 2.27 -12.47
C GLU A 70 17.30 2.97 -11.43
N ARG A 71 18.54 2.50 -11.25
CA ARG A 71 19.48 3.02 -10.23
C ARG A 71 19.81 4.50 -10.33
N VAL A 72 19.87 5.04 -11.55
CA VAL A 72 20.25 6.44 -11.79
C VAL A 72 19.18 7.43 -11.28
N PRO A 73 17.90 7.35 -11.72
CA PRO A 73 16.86 8.23 -11.18
C PRO A 73 16.54 7.94 -9.70
N LEU A 74 16.68 6.69 -9.25
CA LEU A 74 16.60 6.35 -7.82
C LEU A 74 17.72 7.05 -7.03
N GLY A 75 18.95 7.09 -7.56
CA GLY A 75 20.08 7.79 -6.97
C GLY A 75 19.82 9.29 -6.82
N PHE A 76 19.31 9.96 -7.85
CA PHE A 76 18.88 11.37 -7.76
C PHE A 76 17.78 11.57 -6.70
N GLY A 77 16.81 10.65 -6.65
CA GLY A 77 15.78 10.64 -5.61
C GLY A 77 16.35 10.53 -4.20
N ILE A 78 17.30 9.61 -3.98
CA ILE A 78 17.97 9.42 -2.69
C ILE A 78 18.81 10.64 -2.30
N VAL A 79 19.52 11.26 -3.24
CA VAL A 79 20.30 12.49 -2.98
C VAL A 79 19.38 13.65 -2.61
N GLY A 80 18.32 13.88 -3.38
CA GLY A 80 17.31 14.90 -3.06
C GLY A 80 16.63 14.62 -1.72
N MET A 81 16.44 13.35 -1.39
CA MET A 81 15.90 12.91 -0.12
C MET A 81 16.85 13.11 1.06
N GLY A 82 18.15 12.89 0.87
CA GLY A 82 19.19 13.21 1.83
C GLY A 82 19.23 14.71 2.11
N MET A 83 19.21 15.54 1.06
CA MET A 83 19.11 17.00 1.19
C MET A 83 17.85 17.43 1.95
N ALA A 84 16.68 16.95 1.54
CA ALA A 84 15.41 17.30 2.18
C ALA A 84 15.36 16.84 3.65
N SER A 85 15.90 15.65 3.95
CA SER A 85 15.90 15.13 5.33
C SER A 85 16.94 15.85 6.21
N GLY A 86 18.09 16.22 5.64
CA GLY A 86 19.07 17.09 6.29
C GLY A 86 18.49 18.46 6.64
N MET A 87 17.73 19.07 5.73
CA MET A 87 17.07 20.35 6.01
C MET A 87 16.00 20.25 7.09
N ASN A 88 15.21 19.16 7.11
CA ASN A 88 14.28 18.90 8.22
C ASN A 88 15.02 18.78 9.56
N LEU A 89 16.21 18.20 9.56
CA LEU A 89 17.03 18.08 10.76
C LEU A 89 17.66 19.41 11.19
N ILE A 90 17.89 20.34 10.26
CA ILE A 90 18.43 21.67 10.59
C ILE A 90 17.35 22.58 11.20
N PHE A 91 16.08 22.38 10.85
CA PHE A 91 14.97 23.23 11.28
C PHE A 91 14.88 23.45 12.80
N PRO A 92 14.88 22.40 13.68
CA PRO A 92 14.85 22.60 15.13
C PRO A 92 16.02 23.43 15.65
N LYS A 93 17.22 23.23 15.10
CA LYS A 93 18.45 23.93 15.48
C LYS A 93 18.41 25.40 15.07
N ILE A 94 17.85 25.71 13.89
CA ILE A 94 17.61 27.10 13.48
C ILE A 94 16.63 27.77 14.44
N MET A 95 15.53 27.09 14.77
CA MET A 95 14.49 27.64 15.64
C MET A 95 15.05 27.98 17.03
N GLY A 96 15.80 27.07 17.65
CA GLY A 96 16.43 27.34 18.94
C GLY A 96 17.44 28.49 18.88
N LYS A 97 18.28 28.53 17.84
CA LYS A 97 19.24 29.64 17.65
C LYS A 97 18.54 30.97 17.42
N ALA A 98 17.42 30.98 16.67
CA ALA A 98 16.63 32.19 16.46
C ALA A 98 16.05 32.72 17.78
N ILE A 99 15.61 31.83 18.67
CA ILE A 99 15.13 32.20 20.01
C ILE A 99 16.27 32.76 20.86
N ASP A 100 17.45 32.12 20.88
CA ASP A 100 18.60 32.63 21.63
C ASP A 100 19.02 34.03 21.14
N VAL A 101 18.98 34.29 19.82
CA VAL A 101 19.27 35.61 19.23
C VAL A 101 18.18 36.64 19.58
N ALA A 102 16.92 36.24 19.61
CA ALA A 102 15.80 37.11 19.99
C ALA A 102 15.90 37.56 21.45
N ILE A 103 16.45 36.72 22.34
CA ILE A 103 16.65 37.00 23.77
C ILE A 103 17.96 37.78 24.02
N GLY A 104 18.75 38.07 22.98
CA GLY A 104 19.91 38.96 23.05
C GLY A 104 21.28 38.27 23.08
N LYS A 105 21.35 36.94 22.88
CA LYS A 105 22.63 36.24 22.70
C LYS A 105 23.23 36.54 21.31
N PRO A 106 24.57 36.62 21.18
CA PRO A 106 25.18 36.89 19.90
C PRO A 106 24.84 35.78 18.89
N PRO A 107 24.47 36.15 17.66
CA PRO A 107 24.24 35.18 16.60
C PRO A 107 25.46 34.29 16.36
N PRO A 108 25.26 32.97 16.17
CA PRO A 108 26.35 32.03 15.99
C PRO A 108 27.14 32.34 14.71
N GLY A 109 28.48 32.37 14.82
CA GLY A 109 29.38 32.63 13.70
C GLY A 109 29.68 34.12 13.42
N GLY A 110 29.36 35.03 14.35
CA GLY A 110 29.67 36.46 14.22
C GLY A 110 28.85 37.20 13.15
N LEU A 111 27.81 36.56 12.61
CA LEU A 111 26.95 37.11 11.58
C LEU A 111 26.07 38.24 12.13
N SER A 112 25.84 39.31 11.37
CA SER A 112 24.82 40.31 11.72
C SER A 112 23.41 39.67 11.79
N LYS A 113 22.47 40.24 12.56
CA LYS A 113 21.06 39.77 12.64
C LYS A 113 20.43 39.59 11.25
N LYS A 114 20.76 40.48 10.31
CA LYS A 114 20.34 40.40 8.88
C LYS A 114 20.99 39.23 8.13
N GLY A 115 22.27 38.93 8.41
CA GLY A 115 23.00 37.81 7.83
C GLY A 115 22.46 36.46 8.31
N PHE A 116 22.10 36.35 9.60
CA PHE A 116 21.44 35.17 10.13
C PHE A 116 20.09 34.91 9.44
N LEU A 117 19.26 35.95 9.27
CA LEU A 117 17.99 35.84 8.55
C LEU A 117 18.18 35.35 7.11
N LEU A 118 19.18 35.88 6.40
CA LEU A 118 19.49 35.48 5.03
C LEU A 118 19.89 33.99 4.95
N VAL A 119 20.71 33.51 5.89
CA VAL A 119 21.10 32.09 5.97
C VAL A 119 19.88 31.19 6.24
N VAL A 120 18.98 31.61 7.13
CA VAL A 120 17.73 30.86 7.41
C VAL A 120 16.86 30.77 6.16
N MET A 121 16.65 31.89 5.46
CA MET A 121 15.88 31.91 4.21
C MET A 121 16.53 31.05 3.13
N ALA A 122 17.85 31.13 2.96
CA ALA A 122 18.58 30.29 2.02
C ALA A 122 18.43 28.79 2.35
N THR A 123 18.42 28.43 3.64
CA THR A 123 18.20 27.05 4.09
C THR A 123 16.80 26.56 3.73
N PHE A 124 15.77 27.39 3.92
CA PHE A 124 14.39 27.03 3.56
C PHE A 124 14.19 26.88 2.05
N VAL A 125 14.78 27.77 1.25
CA VAL A 125 14.75 27.66 -0.21
C VAL A 125 15.45 26.37 -0.67
N THR A 126 16.63 26.07 -0.10
CA THR A 126 17.35 24.82 -0.39
C THR A 126 16.52 23.59 0.00
N GLY A 127 15.83 23.63 1.14
CA GLY A 127 14.90 22.58 1.55
C GLY A 127 13.71 22.40 0.61
N ALA A 128 13.13 23.49 0.10
CA ALA A 128 12.05 23.47 -0.87
C ALA A 128 12.50 22.82 -2.20
N VAL A 129 13.66 23.22 -2.71
CA VAL A 129 14.27 22.63 -3.91
C VAL A 129 14.54 21.13 -3.70
N GLY A 130 15.14 20.76 -2.57
CA GLY A 130 15.37 19.35 -2.23
C GLY A 130 14.08 18.54 -2.15
N SER A 131 13.01 19.12 -1.60
CA SER A 131 11.69 18.49 -1.55
C SER A 131 11.09 18.29 -2.95
N PHE A 132 11.20 19.30 -3.82
CA PHE A 132 10.76 19.21 -5.21
C PHE A 132 11.51 18.10 -5.96
N VAL A 133 12.85 18.10 -5.90
CA VAL A 133 13.70 17.08 -6.54
C VAL A 133 13.34 15.68 -6.04
N ARG A 134 13.11 15.53 -4.72
CA ARG A 134 12.67 14.26 -4.12
C ARG A 134 11.33 13.80 -4.70
N VAL A 135 10.30 14.65 -4.67
CA VAL A 135 8.94 14.27 -5.10
C VAL A 135 8.93 13.96 -6.60
N TYR A 136 9.54 14.81 -7.42
CA TYR A 136 9.62 14.62 -8.86
C TYR A 136 10.41 13.35 -9.22
N SER A 137 11.60 13.15 -8.65
CA SER A 137 12.45 12.00 -8.98
C SER A 137 11.80 10.68 -8.56
N LEU A 138 11.24 10.61 -7.34
CA LEU A 138 10.57 9.39 -6.87
C LEU A 138 9.28 9.10 -7.66
N GLY A 139 8.51 10.12 -8.02
CA GLY A 139 7.34 9.95 -8.88
C GLY A 139 7.71 9.46 -10.29
N MET A 140 8.78 9.98 -10.88
CA MET A 140 9.28 9.48 -12.16
C MET A 140 9.79 8.03 -12.07
N VAL A 141 10.41 7.65 -10.95
CA VAL A 141 10.82 6.26 -10.70
C VAL A 141 9.60 5.34 -10.61
N SER A 142 8.54 5.74 -9.89
CA SER A 142 7.34 4.90 -9.78
C SER A 142 6.65 4.71 -11.13
N GLU A 143 6.56 5.77 -11.96
CA GLU A 143 6.02 5.66 -13.32
C GLU A 143 6.84 4.75 -14.24
N ARG A 144 8.18 4.84 -14.18
CA ARG A 144 9.05 3.96 -14.98
C ARG A 144 8.92 2.50 -14.57
N ILE A 145 8.84 2.22 -13.26
CA ILE A 145 8.61 0.87 -12.74
C ILE A 145 7.23 0.36 -13.21
N ALA A 146 6.19 1.17 -13.12
CA ALA A 146 4.85 0.83 -13.59
C ALA A 146 4.84 0.54 -15.10
N ALA A 147 5.52 1.35 -15.91
CA ALA A 147 5.65 1.14 -17.35
C ALA A 147 6.36 -0.18 -17.70
N LYS A 148 7.42 -0.55 -16.96
CA LYS A 148 8.10 -1.84 -17.13
C LYS A 148 7.21 -3.02 -16.75
N LEU A 149 6.50 -2.92 -15.63
CA LEU A 149 5.52 -3.91 -15.21
C LEU A 149 4.44 -4.11 -16.28
N ARG A 150 3.89 -3.02 -16.82
CA ARG A 150 2.92 -3.06 -17.93
C ARG A 150 3.47 -3.77 -19.16
N LYS A 151 4.67 -3.41 -19.61
CA LYS A 151 5.30 -4.05 -20.77
C LYS A 151 5.50 -5.56 -20.56
N ARG A 152 6.00 -5.95 -19.39
CA ARG A 152 6.24 -7.36 -19.05
C ARG A 152 4.95 -8.15 -18.93
N LEU A 153 3.96 -7.62 -18.21
CA LEU A 153 2.66 -8.26 -18.05
C LEU A 153 1.96 -8.38 -19.40
N TYR A 154 1.96 -7.34 -20.23
CA TYR A 154 1.37 -7.39 -21.56
C TYR A 154 2.02 -8.45 -22.45
N LYS A 155 3.36 -8.56 -22.44
CA LYS A 155 4.08 -9.62 -23.16
C LYS A 155 3.66 -11.02 -22.71
N ILE A 156 3.52 -11.24 -21.40
CA ILE A 156 3.11 -12.54 -20.86
C ILE A 156 1.66 -12.85 -21.24
N LEU A 157 0.76 -11.87 -21.10
CA LEU A 157 -0.64 -12.04 -21.48
C LEU A 157 -0.78 -12.43 -22.95
N LEU A 158 -0.03 -11.80 -23.86
CA LEU A 158 -0.03 -12.17 -25.28
C LEU A 158 0.50 -13.58 -25.57
N ALA A 159 1.36 -14.12 -24.70
CA ALA A 159 1.91 -15.45 -24.85
C ALA A 159 1.05 -16.55 -24.20
N GLN A 160 0.00 -16.20 -23.44
CA GLN A 160 -0.85 -17.17 -22.76
C GLN A 160 -1.74 -17.96 -23.74
N GLU A 161 -2.07 -19.19 -23.36
CA GLU A 161 -2.98 -20.05 -24.10
C GLU A 161 -4.42 -19.52 -24.11
N PHE A 162 -5.19 -19.91 -25.14
CA PHE A 162 -6.61 -19.56 -25.24
C PHE A 162 -7.40 -19.95 -23.99
N ASN A 163 -7.11 -21.10 -23.38
CA ASN A 163 -7.80 -21.58 -22.18
C ASN A 163 -7.69 -20.60 -20.98
N PHE A 164 -6.58 -19.85 -20.88
CA PHE A 164 -6.41 -18.81 -19.87
C PHE A 164 -7.47 -17.70 -19.98
N PHE A 165 -7.87 -17.35 -21.21
CA PHE A 165 -8.85 -16.30 -21.47
C PHE A 165 -10.30 -16.76 -21.31
N HIS A 166 -10.59 -18.06 -21.41
CA HIS A 166 -11.93 -18.60 -21.11
C HIS A 166 -12.29 -18.48 -19.64
N HIS A 167 -11.30 -18.56 -18.75
CA HIS A 167 -11.49 -18.55 -17.30
C HIS A 167 -11.38 -17.15 -16.66
N ARG A 168 -11.04 -16.10 -17.43
CA ARG A 168 -10.83 -14.74 -16.90
C ARG A 168 -11.50 -13.67 -17.75
N LYS A 169 -12.14 -12.71 -17.07
CA LYS A 169 -12.75 -11.55 -17.73
C LYS A 169 -11.66 -10.61 -18.24
N VAL A 170 -11.74 -10.19 -19.51
CA VAL A 170 -10.81 -9.23 -20.12
C VAL A 170 -10.72 -7.93 -19.31
N GLY A 171 -11.84 -7.44 -18.77
CA GLY A 171 -11.85 -6.24 -17.91
C GLY A 171 -11.03 -6.38 -16.62
N GLU A 172 -10.95 -7.60 -16.05
CA GLU A 172 -10.08 -7.87 -14.90
C GLU A 172 -8.60 -7.74 -15.30
N LEU A 173 -8.22 -8.32 -16.44
CA LEU A 173 -6.85 -8.26 -16.96
C LEU A 173 -6.41 -6.82 -17.28
N VAL A 174 -7.30 -6.01 -17.86
CA VAL A 174 -7.07 -4.58 -18.10
C VAL A 174 -6.90 -3.82 -16.79
N SER A 175 -7.72 -4.11 -15.77
CA SER A 175 -7.56 -3.52 -14.43
C SER A 175 -6.22 -3.90 -13.81
N ARG A 176 -5.77 -5.16 -13.95
CA ARG A 176 -4.47 -5.62 -13.45
C ARG A 176 -3.31 -4.91 -14.15
N LEU A 177 -3.41 -4.76 -15.47
CA LEU A 177 -2.42 -4.07 -16.29
C LEU A 177 -2.31 -2.58 -15.93
N SER A 178 -3.44 -1.90 -15.72
CA SER A 178 -3.44 -0.47 -15.42
C SER A 178 -3.22 -0.18 -13.93
N SER A 179 -4.17 -0.59 -13.09
CA SER A 179 -4.26 -0.23 -11.67
C SER A 179 -3.25 -0.99 -10.82
N ASP A 180 -3.21 -2.32 -10.92
CA ASP A 180 -2.37 -3.12 -10.00
C ASP A 180 -0.88 -2.88 -10.23
N CYS A 181 -0.46 -2.70 -11.49
CA CYS A 181 0.90 -2.27 -11.83
C CYS A 181 1.25 -0.90 -11.24
N GLN A 182 0.34 0.08 -11.31
CA GLN A 182 0.57 1.42 -10.77
C GLN A 182 0.63 1.41 -9.24
N VAL A 183 -0.35 0.78 -8.60
CA VAL A 183 -0.44 0.69 -7.14
C VAL A 183 0.79 -0.02 -6.57
N THR A 184 1.21 -1.13 -7.18
CA THR A 184 2.41 -1.85 -6.76
C THR A 184 3.66 -0.98 -6.89
N ALA A 185 3.85 -0.31 -8.03
CA ALA A 185 5.02 0.55 -8.26
C ALA A 185 5.08 1.73 -7.27
N ASN A 186 3.96 2.42 -7.07
CA ASN A 186 3.85 3.52 -6.12
C ASN A 186 4.15 3.04 -4.69
N ALA A 187 3.55 1.92 -4.28
CA ALA A 187 3.69 1.43 -2.92
C ALA A 187 5.14 1.00 -2.60
N VAL A 188 5.86 0.40 -3.55
CA VAL A 188 7.29 0.06 -3.38
C VAL A 188 8.14 1.32 -3.18
N VAL A 189 7.97 2.32 -4.04
CA VAL A 189 8.73 3.58 -3.96
C VAL A 189 8.41 4.33 -2.68
N GLU A 190 7.13 4.38 -2.29
CA GLU A 190 6.66 5.03 -1.08
C GLU A 190 7.22 4.36 0.18
N VAL A 191 7.21 3.03 0.26
CA VAL A 191 7.80 2.30 1.39
C VAL A 191 9.30 2.54 1.49
N MET A 192 10.03 2.55 0.37
CA MET A 192 11.46 2.85 0.38
C MET A 192 11.74 4.29 0.85
N ALA A 193 10.96 5.25 0.35
CA ALA A 193 11.08 6.65 0.75
C ALA A 193 10.73 6.82 2.23
N ASN A 194 9.55 6.37 2.66
CA ASN A 194 9.12 6.51 4.05
C ASN A 194 10.07 5.79 5.01
N GLY A 195 10.62 4.63 4.62
CA GLY A 195 11.66 3.93 5.37
C GLY A 195 12.92 4.77 5.54
N PHE A 196 13.48 5.32 4.45
CA PHE A 196 14.66 6.18 4.52
C PHE A 196 14.41 7.45 5.35
N ARG A 197 13.25 8.09 5.18
CA ARG A 197 12.86 9.27 5.96
C ARG A 197 12.78 8.95 7.44
N SER A 198 12.10 7.85 7.79
CA SER A 198 11.92 7.41 9.17
C SER A 198 13.25 7.06 9.82
N LEU A 199 14.15 6.40 9.08
CA LEU A 199 15.50 6.08 9.55
C LEU A 199 16.31 7.36 9.79
N ASN A 200 16.30 8.30 8.85
CA ASN A 200 17.00 9.57 8.99
C ASN A 200 16.43 10.41 10.15
N SER A 201 15.11 10.45 10.32
CA SER A 201 14.49 11.13 11.45
C SER A 201 14.82 10.46 12.79
N ALA A 202 14.76 9.13 12.87
CA ALA A 202 15.05 8.40 14.11
C ALA A 202 16.53 8.54 14.51
N ILE A 203 17.46 8.25 13.60
CA ILE A 203 18.91 8.32 13.87
C ILE A 203 19.35 9.78 14.01
N GLY A 204 18.98 10.62 13.05
CA GLY A 204 19.39 12.02 13.01
C GLY A 204 18.89 12.81 14.22
N ALA A 205 17.62 12.64 14.63
CA ALA A 205 17.11 13.33 15.82
C ALA A 205 17.77 12.78 17.09
N SER A 206 17.98 11.47 17.20
CA SER A 206 18.67 10.87 18.36
C SER A 206 20.10 11.39 18.51
N CYS A 207 20.88 11.45 17.41
CA CYS A 207 22.24 12.01 17.43
C CYS A 207 22.24 13.50 17.82
N MET A 208 21.28 14.28 17.32
CA MET A 208 21.16 15.70 17.67
C MET A 208 20.77 15.92 19.14
N LEU A 209 19.87 15.11 19.68
CA LEU A 209 19.49 15.16 21.10
C LEU A 209 20.68 14.87 22.02
N LEU A 210 21.44 13.80 21.71
CA LEU A 210 22.66 13.45 22.44
C LEU A 210 23.71 14.57 22.38
N SER A 211 23.80 15.28 21.25
CA SER A 211 24.73 16.40 21.08
C SER A 211 24.32 17.66 21.86
N ILE A 212 23.03 17.86 22.14
CA ILE A 212 22.53 19.01 22.90
C ILE A 212 22.71 18.78 24.39
N SER A 213 22.17 17.68 24.92
CA SER A 213 22.30 17.35 26.34
C SER A 213 22.15 15.85 26.56
N PRO A 214 23.24 15.13 26.90
CA PRO A 214 23.18 13.72 27.23
C PRO A 214 22.27 13.43 28.43
N LYS A 215 22.30 14.28 29.47
CA LYS A 215 21.48 14.12 30.69
C LYS A 215 19.98 14.14 30.37
N LEU A 216 19.54 15.12 29.60
CA LEU A 216 18.12 15.31 29.22
C LEU A 216 17.66 14.22 28.24
N THR A 217 18.57 13.74 27.39
CA THR A 217 18.32 12.61 26.49
C THR A 217 18.08 11.32 27.25
N ILE A 218 18.86 11.00 28.28
CA ILE A 218 18.66 9.78 29.09
C ILE A 218 17.29 9.79 29.78
N VAL A 219 16.88 10.94 30.32
CA VAL A 219 15.53 11.11 30.93
C VAL A 219 14.42 10.92 29.89
N SER A 220 14.62 11.44 28.68
CA SER A 220 13.63 11.28 27.59
C SER A 220 13.60 9.84 27.07
N LEU A 221 14.75 9.19 26.99
CA LEU A 221 14.90 7.83 26.49
C LEU A 221 14.35 6.80 27.49
N SER A 222 14.42 7.06 28.80
CA SER A 222 13.83 6.18 29.82
C SER A 222 12.30 6.18 29.81
N MET A 223 11.67 7.24 29.30
CA MET A 223 10.20 7.29 29.11
C MET A 223 9.73 6.43 27.95
N LEU A 224 10.55 6.24 26.91
CA LEU A 224 10.20 5.42 25.74
C LEU A 224 9.84 3.96 26.08
N PRO A 225 10.64 3.18 26.85
CA PRO A 225 10.28 1.82 27.20
C PRO A 225 9.05 1.75 28.11
N LEU A 226 8.84 2.74 28.98
CA LEU A 226 7.66 2.81 29.84
C LEU A 226 6.38 2.97 29.00
N VAL A 227 6.36 3.94 28.07
CA VAL A 227 5.22 4.15 27.17
C VAL A 227 5.08 3.01 26.15
N GLY A 228 6.21 2.54 25.62
CA GLY A 228 6.27 1.48 24.61
C GLY A 228 5.74 0.14 25.09
N SER A 229 6.10 -0.28 26.31
CA SER A 229 5.61 -1.53 26.91
C SER A 229 4.09 -1.49 27.12
N GLY A 230 3.56 -0.41 27.68
CA GLY A 230 2.12 -0.19 27.79
C GLY A 230 1.42 -0.20 26.42
N ALA A 231 2.01 0.50 25.44
CA ALA A 231 1.46 0.56 24.10
C ALA A 231 1.41 -0.82 23.42
N MET A 232 2.42 -1.68 23.62
CA MET A 232 2.42 -3.04 23.07
C MET A 232 1.28 -3.90 23.61
N LEU A 233 1.05 -3.86 24.93
CA LEU A 233 -0.03 -4.61 25.59
C LEU A 233 -1.40 -4.17 25.08
N PHE A 234 -1.66 -2.85 25.09
CA PHE A 234 -2.93 -2.30 24.62
C PHE A 234 -3.12 -2.45 23.11
N SER A 235 -2.04 -2.40 22.30
CA SER A 235 -2.10 -2.63 20.86
C SER A 235 -2.57 -4.05 20.55
N LYS A 236 -2.06 -5.06 21.26
CA LYS A 236 -2.49 -6.46 21.10
C LYS A 236 -3.94 -6.66 21.52
N TYR A 237 -4.36 -6.04 22.63
CA TYR A 237 -5.75 -6.08 23.08
C TYR A 237 -6.71 -5.42 22.08
N SER A 238 -6.40 -4.20 21.64
CA SER A 238 -7.20 -3.46 20.65
C SER A 238 -7.29 -4.22 19.32
N SER A 239 -6.19 -4.83 18.87
CA SER A 239 -6.17 -5.64 17.65
C SER A 239 -7.05 -6.89 17.74
N ARG A 240 -7.13 -7.53 18.91
CA ARG A 240 -8.03 -8.68 19.12
C ARG A 240 -9.50 -8.27 19.01
N LEU A 241 -9.91 -7.19 19.63
CA LEU A 241 -11.30 -6.71 19.56
C LEU A 241 -11.67 -6.25 18.15
N ALA A 242 -10.72 -5.64 17.42
CA ALA A 242 -10.92 -5.27 16.01
C ALA A 242 -11.19 -6.50 15.14
N LYS A 243 -10.47 -7.61 15.37
CA LYS A 243 -10.71 -8.88 14.66
C LYS A 243 -12.08 -9.46 14.98
N VAL A 244 -12.52 -9.42 16.24
CA VAL A 244 -13.88 -9.88 16.63
C VAL A 244 -14.94 -9.09 15.87
N HIS A 245 -14.83 -7.76 15.81
CA HIS A 245 -15.76 -6.93 15.04
C HIS A 245 -15.73 -7.27 13.53
N GLN A 246 -14.54 -7.45 12.95
CA GLN A 246 -14.40 -7.82 11.54
C GLN A 246 -15.01 -9.20 11.23
N ASN A 247 -14.84 -10.17 12.12
CA ASN A 247 -15.45 -11.49 11.99
C ASN A 247 -16.99 -11.42 12.08
N SER A 248 -17.54 -10.55 12.94
CA SER A 248 -19.00 -10.34 12.99
C SER A 248 -19.55 -9.75 11.70
N ILE A 249 -18.84 -8.81 11.07
CA ILE A 249 -19.22 -8.28 9.75
C ILE A 249 -19.15 -9.38 8.69
N ALA A 250 -18.07 -10.16 8.67
CA ALA A 250 -17.91 -11.25 7.69
C ALA A 250 -19.02 -12.31 7.83
N HIS A 251 -19.39 -12.65 9.07
CA HIS A 251 -20.51 -13.55 9.34
C HIS A 251 -21.84 -12.99 8.82
N MET A 252 -22.14 -11.72 9.12
CA MET A 252 -23.35 -11.06 8.59
C MET A 252 -23.37 -11.03 7.07
N THR A 253 -22.24 -10.74 6.42
CA THR A 253 -22.15 -10.79 4.95
C THR A 253 -22.50 -12.17 4.42
N GLY A 254 -21.96 -13.24 5.01
CA GLY A 254 -22.30 -14.61 4.61
C GLY A 254 -23.78 -14.93 4.77
N VAL A 255 -24.39 -14.55 5.90
CA VAL A 255 -25.83 -14.73 6.14
C VAL A 255 -26.65 -13.97 5.10
N VAL A 256 -26.35 -12.68 4.88
CA VAL A 256 -27.07 -11.86 3.89
C VAL A 256 -26.92 -12.41 2.47
N GLU A 257 -25.73 -12.88 2.11
CA GLU A 257 -25.47 -13.51 0.81
C GLU A 257 -26.30 -14.79 0.62
N GLU A 258 -26.36 -15.67 1.62
CA GLU A 258 -27.22 -16.86 1.60
C GLU A 258 -28.70 -16.49 1.44
N ARG A 259 -29.18 -15.52 2.21
CA ARG A 259 -30.59 -15.09 2.18
C ARG A 259 -30.97 -14.43 0.86
N LEU A 260 -30.12 -13.55 0.32
CA LEU A 260 -30.40 -12.86 -0.95
C LEU A 260 -30.30 -13.79 -2.16
N ASN A 261 -29.35 -14.73 -2.16
CA ASN A 261 -29.28 -15.76 -3.20
C ASN A 261 -30.53 -16.67 -3.19
N ASN A 262 -31.15 -16.86 -2.02
CA ASN A 262 -32.38 -17.65 -1.83
C ASN A 262 -33.62 -16.77 -1.60
N ILE A 263 -33.66 -15.55 -2.15
CA ILE A 263 -34.75 -14.59 -1.91
C ILE A 263 -36.13 -15.14 -2.28
N PHE A 264 -36.19 -16.00 -3.31
CA PHE A 264 -37.44 -16.65 -3.71
C PHE A 264 -38.03 -17.51 -2.59
N THR A 265 -37.19 -18.24 -1.85
CA THR A 265 -37.62 -19.05 -0.69
C THR A 265 -38.20 -18.17 0.40
N VAL A 266 -37.54 -17.06 0.73
CA VAL A 266 -38.04 -16.10 1.75
C VAL A 266 -39.42 -15.56 1.36
N LYS A 267 -39.60 -15.22 0.08
CA LYS A 267 -40.89 -14.74 -0.46
C LYS A 267 -41.97 -15.82 -0.47
N LEU A 268 -41.61 -17.06 -0.79
CA LEU A 268 -42.56 -18.18 -0.84
C LEU A 268 -43.16 -18.48 0.54
N PHE A 269 -42.38 -18.32 1.61
CA PHE A 269 -42.80 -18.54 2.99
C PHE A 269 -43.33 -17.27 3.69
N ALA A 270 -43.42 -16.12 2.99
CA ALA A 270 -43.81 -14.82 3.57
C ALA A 270 -43.02 -14.48 4.86
N ALA A 271 -41.72 -14.79 4.87
CA ALA A 271 -40.84 -14.71 6.04
C ALA A 271 -40.05 -13.39 6.13
N GLU A 272 -40.46 -12.33 5.44
CA GLU A 272 -39.69 -11.08 5.38
C GLU A 272 -39.51 -10.41 6.75
N GLU A 273 -40.58 -10.31 7.54
CA GLU A 273 -40.51 -9.72 8.89
C GLU A 273 -39.59 -10.54 9.82
N TYR A 274 -39.57 -11.86 9.63
CA TYR A 274 -38.69 -12.75 10.38
C TYR A 274 -37.22 -12.51 10.04
N GLU A 275 -36.89 -12.46 8.74
CA GLU A 275 -35.51 -12.19 8.29
C GLU A 275 -35.05 -10.77 8.65
N GLU A 276 -35.96 -9.78 8.63
CA GLU A 276 -35.67 -8.42 9.10
C GLU A 276 -35.33 -8.42 10.61
N ALA A 277 -36.14 -9.09 11.42
CA ALA A 277 -35.90 -9.20 12.86
C ALA A 277 -34.59 -9.95 13.19
N GLU A 278 -34.26 -10.98 12.42
CA GLU A 278 -33.02 -11.73 12.60
C GLU A 278 -31.80 -10.90 12.17
N PHE A 279 -31.88 -10.18 11.06
CA PHE A 279 -30.86 -9.22 10.65
C PHE A 279 -30.63 -8.13 11.70
N ALA A 280 -31.70 -7.58 12.28
CA ALA A 280 -31.60 -6.59 13.35
C ALA A 280 -30.79 -7.12 14.55
N LYS A 281 -31.04 -8.36 15.00
CA LYS A 281 -30.26 -8.98 16.09
C LYS A 281 -28.78 -9.12 15.73
N VAL A 282 -28.46 -9.58 14.52
CA VAL A 282 -27.08 -9.71 14.05
C VAL A 282 -26.39 -8.35 13.99
N ASN A 283 -27.09 -7.33 13.49
CA ASN A 283 -26.59 -5.97 13.40
C ASN A 283 -26.35 -5.34 14.79
N ASP A 284 -27.23 -5.57 15.76
CA ASP A 284 -27.04 -5.13 17.15
C ASP A 284 -25.82 -5.77 17.81
N GLN A 285 -25.55 -7.06 17.53
CA GLN A 285 -24.33 -7.72 17.98
C GLN A 285 -23.08 -7.11 17.35
N ILE A 286 -23.13 -6.76 16.05
CA ILE A 286 -22.05 -6.04 15.37
C ILE A 286 -21.81 -4.70 16.04
N LEU A 287 -22.87 -3.94 16.35
CA LEU A 287 -22.78 -2.65 17.03
C LEU A 287 -22.18 -2.81 18.44
N ALA A 288 -22.59 -3.82 19.20
CA ALA A 288 -22.02 -4.13 20.51
C ALA A 288 -20.52 -4.44 20.42
N ASN A 289 -20.11 -5.27 19.46
CA ASN A 289 -18.69 -5.59 19.22
C ASN A 289 -17.89 -4.38 18.73
N ALA A 290 -18.48 -3.56 17.85
CA ALA A 290 -17.90 -2.30 17.40
C ALA A 290 -17.67 -1.35 18.57
N SER A 291 -18.67 -1.20 19.47
CA SER A 291 -18.57 -0.33 20.65
C SER A 291 -17.42 -0.75 21.57
N ARG A 292 -17.21 -2.06 21.76
CA ARG A 292 -16.11 -2.60 22.58
C ARG A 292 -14.77 -2.32 21.92
N ALA A 293 -14.65 -2.58 20.61
CA ALA A 293 -13.44 -2.32 19.85
C ALA A 293 -13.08 -0.82 19.81
N LYS A 294 -14.06 0.05 19.59
CA LYS A 294 -13.89 1.51 19.56
C LYS A 294 -13.55 2.07 20.94
N ARG A 295 -14.16 1.57 22.02
CA ARG A 295 -13.78 1.96 23.40
C ARG A 295 -12.32 1.58 23.70
N ALA A 296 -11.91 0.35 23.38
CA ALA A 296 -10.52 -0.07 23.56
C ALA A 296 -9.54 0.79 22.74
N ARG A 297 -9.90 1.12 21.49
CA ARG A 297 -9.08 2.00 20.64
C ARG A 297 -9.03 3.44 21.15
N GLY A 298 -10.16 3.97 21.65
CA GLY A 298 -10.25 5.30 22.24
C GLY A 298 -9.39 5.43 23.49
N LEU A 299 -9.47 4.45 24.40
CA LEU A 299 -8.60 4.38 25.58
C LEU A 299 -7.12 4.31 25.20
N PHE A 300 -6.76 3.50 24.21
CA PHE A 300 -5.38 3.43 23.71
C PHE A 300 -4.89 4.78 23.17
N MET A 301 -5.68 5.46 22.34
CA MET A 301 -5.31 6.77 21.79
C MET A 301 -5.27 7.86 22.85
N GLY A 302 -6.21 7.87 23.79
CA GLY A 302 -6.19 8.79 24.93
C GLY A 302 -4.96 8.59 25.81
N GLY A 303 -4.62 7.34 26.14
CA GLY A 303 -3.42 7.01 26.92
C GLY A 303 -2.12 7.36 26.19
N LEU A 304 -2.07 7.16 24.88
CA LEU A 304 -0.94 7.58 24.05
C LEU A 304 -0.80 9.11 24.02
N SER A 305 -1.90 9.84 23.84
CA SER A 305 -1.91 11.31 23.87
C SER A 305 -1.48 11.86 25.23
N LEU A 306 -1.97 11.27 26.32
CA LEU A 306 -1.56 11.64 27.68
C LEU A 306 -0.05 11.42 27.85
N SER A 307 0.46 10.28 27.40
CA SER A 307 1.87 9.92 27.49
C SER A 307 2.78 10.90 26.73
N VAL A 308 2.37 11.32 25.52
CA VAL A 308 3.10 12.35 24.73
C VAL A 308 3.10 13.70 25.45
N ASN A 309 1.95 14.15 25.96
CA ASN A 309 1.84 15.43 26.67
C ASN A 309 2.62 15.43 28.00
N THR A 310 2.53 14.34 28.77
CA THR A 310 3.30 14.17 30.01
C THR A 310 4.80 14.10 29.74
N SER A 311 5.22 13.43 28.66
CA SER A 311 6.63 13.41 28.24
C SER A 311 7.13 14.80 27.88
N LEU A 312 6.36 15.58 27.11
CA LEU A 312 6.69 16.96 26.77
C LEU A 312 6.80 17.84 28.02
N PHE A 313 5.83 17.73 28.93
CA PHE A 313 5.86 18.46 30.21
C PHE A 313 7.07 18.08 31.06
N SER A 314 7.40 16.79 31.16
CA SER A 314 8.57 16.31 31.91
C SER A 314 9.87 16.88 31.34
N VAL A 315 10.02 16.87 30.01
CA VAL A 315 11.18 17.48 29.32
C VAL A 315 11.29 18.96 29.61
N LEU A 316 10.17 19.70 29.59
CA LEU A 316 10.18 21.13 29.91
C LEU A 316 10.47 21.40 31.39
N TYR A 317 9.95 20.59 32.31
CA TYR A 317 10.18 20.74 33.75
C TYR A 317 11.65 20.49 34.12
N PHE A 318 12.21 19.34 33.72
CA PHE A 318 13.62 19.05 33.96
C PHE A 318 14.54 19.96 33.15
N GLY A 319 14.20 20.23 31.89
CA GLY A 319 14.99 21.12 31.05
C GLY A 319 14.98 22.56 31.50
N GLY A 320 13.87 23.05 32.05
CA GLY A 320 13.78 24.36 32.69
C GLY A 320 14.72 24.48 33.89
N SER A 321 14.87 23.42 34.69
CA SER A 321 15.85 23.37 35.78
C SER A 321 17.30 23.48 35.26
N LEU A 322 17.64 22.80 34.15
CA LEU A 322 18.96 22.92 33.53
C LEU A 322 19.22 24.30 32.89
N VAL A 323 18.17 24.98 32.44
CA VAL A 323 18.28 26.39 32.02
C VAL A 323 18.53 27.29 33.22
N GLY A 324 17.85 27.03 34.35
CA GLY A 324 18.07 27.73 35.61
C GLY A 324 19.48 27.57 36.18
N SER A 325 20.13 26.42 35.96
CA SER A 325 21.53 26.18 36.34
C SER A 325 22.57 26.70 35.33
N ASN A 326 22.15 27.43 34.28
CA ASN A 326 23.00 27.87 33.17
C ASN A 326 23.72 26.74 32.39
N GLU A 327 23.33 25.48 32.56
CA GLU A 327 23.86 24.36 31.76
C GLU A 327 23.29 24.35 30.33
N LEU A 328 22.09 24.90 30.13
CA LEU A 328 21.41 24.96 28.83
C LEU A 328 20.85 26.35 28.52
N THR A 329 20.79 26.69 27.24
CA THR A 329 20.09 27.89 26.76
C THR A 329 18.61 27.60 26.53
N ILE A 330 17.77 28.63 26.58
CA ILE A 330 16.33 28.52 26.24
C ILE A 330 16.16 28.04 24.78
N GLY A 331 17.03 28.50 23.87
CA GLY A 331 17.07 28.03 22.49
C GLY A 331 17.47 26.55 22.36
N ALA A 332 18.44 26.09 23.15
CA ALA A 332 18.85 24.68 23.19
C ALA A 332 17.71 23.78 23.73
N LEU A 333 17.00 24.23 24.78
CA LEU A 333 15.82 23.53 25.31
C LEU A 333 14.70 23.45 24.26
N THR A 334 14.45 24.54 23.53
CA THR A 334 13.43 24.55 22.48
C THR A 334 13.82 23.63 21.31
N SER A 335 15.09 23.66 20.90
CA SER A 335 15.63 22.72 19.90
C SER A 335 15.43 21.28 20.36
N PHE A 336 15.73 21.01 21.63
CA PHE A 336 15.58 19.69 22.24
C PHE A 336 14.12 19.21 22.21
N ALA A 337 13.17 20.06 22.59
CA ALA A 337 11.74 19.72 22.54
C ALA A 337 11.28 19.37 21.11
N LEU A 338 11.70 20.17 20.11
CA LEU A 338 11.38 19.91 18.71
C LEU A 338 12.02 18.62 18.18
N TYR A 339 13.30 18.39 18.48
CA TYR A 339 13.97 17.13 18.12
C TYR A 339 13.35 15.92 18.82
N SER A 340 12.86 16.07 20.06
CA SER A 340 12.18 15.00 20.78
C SER A 340 10.89 14.58 20.07
N GLY A 341 10.12 15.55 19.57
CA GLY A 341 8.96 15.29 18.71
C GLY A 341 9.33 14.58 17.41
N PHE A 342 10.38 15.03 16.72
CA PHE A 342 10.86 14.37 15.50
C PHE A 342 11.42 12.97 15.73
N MET A 343 12.09 12.73 16.86
CA MET A 343 12.52 11.40 17.28
C MET A 343 11.31 10.50 17.48
N GLY A 344 10.31 10.94 18.26
CA GLY A 344 9.08 10.17 18.51
C GLY A 344 8.32 9.84 17.22
N LEU A 345 8.12 10.82 16.35
CA LEU A 345 7.51 10.62 15.03
C LEU A 345 8.35 9.71 14.13
N GLY A 346 9.68 9.82 14.18
CA GLY A 346 10.61 8.98 13.43
C GLY A 346 10.50 7.50 13.84
N PHE A 347 10.53 7.21 15.14
CA PHE A 347 10.34 5.85 15.66
C PHE A 347 8.94 5.29 15.36
N SER A 348 7.89 6.11 15.49
CA SER A 348 6.52 5.71 15.17
C SER A 348 6.35 5.36 13.68
N GLN A 349 6.88 6.18 12.79
CA GLN A 349 6.86 5.90 11.36
C GLN A 349 7.75 4.72 10.97
N LEU A 350 8.90 4.55 11.63
CA LEU A 350 9.75 3.38 11.41
C LEU A 350 9.02 2.08 11.79
N SER A 351 8.29 2.07 12.92
CA SER A 351 7.43 0.95 13.31
C SER A 351 6.35 0.67 12.26
N SER A 352 5.70 1.72 11.76
CA SER A 352 4.65 1.61 10.73
C SER A 352 5.20 1.11 9.39
N CYS A 353 6.41 1.53 9.02
CA CYS A 353 7.09 1.12 7.80
C CYS A 353 7.27 -0.40 7.72
N PHE A 354 7.53 -1.09 8.83
CA PHE A 354 7.58 -2.56 8.85
C PHE A 354 6.22 -3.19 8.51
N GLY A 355 5.12 -2.56 8.90
CA GLY A 355 3.77 -2.97 8.52
C GLY A 355 3.51 -2.71 7.03
N ASP A 356 3.95 -1.56 6.52
CA ASP A 356 3.77 -1.21 5.12
C ASP A 356 4.57 -2.13 4.19
N VAL A 357 5.81 -2.49 4.54
CA VAL A 357 6.59 -3.50 3.80
C VAL A 357 5.83 -4.83 3.68
N ARG A 358 5.21 -5.29 4.76
CA ARG A 358 4.41 -6.53 4.75
C ARG A 358 3.17 -6.38 3.86
N ARG A 359 2.45 -5.26 3.99
CA ARG A 359 1.27 -4.95 3.18
C ARG A 359 1.61 -4.90 1.69
N VAL A 360 2.71 -4.24 1.32
CA VAL A 360 3.15 -4.16 -0.08
C VAL A 360 3.47 -5.54 -0.62
N ARG A 361 4.22 -6.36 0.14
CA ARG A 361 4.54 -7.75 -0.23
C ARG A 361 3.28 -8.60 -0.45
N GLU A 362 2.28 -8.47 0.41
CA GLU A 362 1.01 -9.20 0.28
C GLU A 362 0.22 -8.72 -0.94
N SER A 363 0.08 -7.40 -1.11
CA SER A 363 -0.67 -6.82 -2.24
C SER A 363 -0.04 -7.07 -3.60
N SER A 364 1.30 -7.14 -3.69
CA SER A 364 2.01 -7.41 -4.95
C SER A 364 2.01 -8.88 -5.34
N SER A 365 1.63 -9.79 -4.42
CA SER A 365 1.75 -11.24 -4.64
C SER A 365 0.92 -11.74 -5.80
N ALA A 366 -0.30 -11.21 -5.99
CA ALA A 366 -1.17 -11.62 -7.08
C ALA A 366 -0.63 -11.18 -8.44
N LEU A 367 -0.07 -9.96 -8.52
CA LEU A 367 0.58 -9.46 -9.73
C LEU A 367 1.87 -10.25 -10.04
N PHE A 368 2.65 -10.56 -9.00
CA PHE A 368 3.86 -11.39 -9.13
C PHE A 368 3.55 -12.78 -9.67
N GLN A 369 2.56 -13.48 -9.10
CA GLN A 369 2.14 -14.80 -9.57
C GLN A 369 1.68 -14.77 -11.03
N LEU A 370 0.96 -13.72 -11.44
CA LEU A 370 0.53 -13.56 -12.83
C LEU A 370 1.70 -13.33 -13.79
N ILE A 371 2.75 -12.63 -13.34
CA ILE A 371 3.98 -12.39 -14.13
C ILE A 371 4.90 -13.62 -14.14
N GLU A 372 4.80 -14.50 -13.14
CA GLU A 372 5.59 -15.73 -13.04
C GLU A 372 4.92 -16.93 -13.73
N GLN A 373 3.64 -16.81 -14.12
CA GLN A 373 2.99 -17.78 -15.00
C GLN A 373 3.64 -17.74 -16.38
N LEU A 374 4.61 -18.62 -16.61
CA LEU A 374 5.11 -18.90 -17.96
C LEU A 374 3.97 -19.54 -18.78
N PRO A 375 3.86 -19.20 -20.08
CA PRO A 375 2.97 -19.92 -20.97
C PRO A 375 3.39 -21.39 -21.04
N ALA A 376 2.42 -22.30 -21.03
CA ALA A 376 2.65 -23.73 -21.18
C ALA A 376 2.90 -24.09 -22.66
N THR A 377 3.72 -23.30 -23.35
CA THR A 377 4.32 -23.77 -24.61
C THR A 377 5.29 -24.89 -24.26
N GLN A 378 4.93 -26.13 -24.60
CA GLN A 378 5.93 -27.16 -24.84
C GLN A 378 6.90 -26.58 -25.86
N GLU A 379 8.16 -26.40 -25.49
CA GLU A 379 9.23 -26.24 -26.47
C GLU A 379 9.18 -27.51 -27.33
N PHE A 380 8.69 -27.38 -28.56
CA PHE A 380 8.87 -28.41 -29.56
C PHE A 380 10.36 -28.46 -29.86
N ASP A 381 11.03 -29.54 -29.44
CA ASP A 381 12.46 -29.82 -29.67
C ASP A 381 12.74 -30.24 -31.14
N GLY A 382 11.84 -29.89 -32.05
CA GLY A 382 11.93 -30.23 -33.46
C GLY A 382 12.50 -29.08 -34.25
N ASP A 383 13.72 -29.25 -34.75
CA ASP A 383 14.44 -28.33 -35.65
C ASP A 383 13.84 -28.29 -37.09
N ASP A 384 12.62 -28.80 -37.25
CA ASP A 384 11.98 -28.99 -38.55
C ASP A 384 11.24 -27.71 -38.99
N GLU A 385 11.97 -26.79 -39.62
CA GLU A 385 11.34 -25.75 -40.44
C GLU A 385 10.62 -26.41 -41.63
N LEU A 386 9.28 -26.42 -41.60
CA LEU A 386 8.47 -26.95 -42.69
C LEU A 386 8.56 -25.99 -43.92
N GLU A 387 9.36 -26.35 -44.92
CA GLU A 387 9.50 -25.58 -46.18
C GLU A 387 8.20 -25.55 -47.00
N HIS A 388 7.42 -26.64 -46.94
CA HIS A 388 6.16 -26.79 -47.66
C HIS A 388 5.12 -27.52 -46.81
N VAL A 389 3.90 -27.00 -46.77
CA VAL A 389 2.79 -27.58 -45.99
C VAL A 389 1.61 -27.83 -46.92
N ASP A 390 1.38 -29.11 -47.22
CA ASP A 390 0.29 -29.57 -48.11
C ASP A 390 -1.11 -29.47 -47.48
N GLY A 391 -1.23 -28.98 -46.24
CA GLY A 391 -2.52 -28.66 -45.62
C GLY A 391 -3.40 -29.86 -45.26
N HIS A 392 -2.84 -31.06 -45.17
CA HIS A 392 -3.57 -32.26 -44.73
C HIS A 392 -3.69 -32.31 -43.20
N ILE A 393 -4.92 -32.23 -42.70
CA ILE A 393 -5.22 -32.32 -41.26
C ILE A 393 -5.89 -33.67 -41.00
N ARG A 394 -5.29 -34.47 -40.11
CA ARG A 394 -5.80 -35.77 -39.69
C ARG A 394 -6.09 -35.73 -38.19
N PHE A 395 -7.34 -35.95 -37.82
CA PHE A 395 -7.72 -36.13 -36.42
C PHE A 395 -7.68 -37.62 -36.09
N GLU A 396 -6.86 -37.99 -35.12
CA GLU A 396 -6.70 -39.38 -34.69
C GLU A 396 -7.11 -39.50 -33.22
N ASN A 397 -8.08 -40.38 -32.95
CA ASN A 397 -8.57 -40.64 -31.60
C ASN A 397 -8.21 -42.09 -31.23
N ASN A 398 -7.38 -42.27 -30.20
CA ASN A 398 -6.92 -43.58 -29.72
C ASN A 398 -6.37 -44.51 -30.82
N GLY A 399 -5.59 -43.96 -31.76
CA GLY A 399 -4.96 -44.74 -32.84
C GLY A 399 -5.89 -45.14 -33.99
N LYS A 400 -7.10 -44.57 -34.05
CA LYS A 400 -8.00 -44.68 -35.20
C LYS A 400 -8.27 -43.30 -35.80
N ILE A 401 -8.16 -43.22 -37.11
CA ILE A 401 -8.43 -42.01 -37.90
C ILE A 401 -9.91 -41.71 -37.80
N ALA A 402 -10.27 -40.56 -37.24
CA ALA A 402 -11.66 -40.13 -37.16
C ALA A 402 -12.09 -39.42 -38.44
N GLU A 403 -11.32 -38.44 -38.92
CA GLU A 403 -11.61 -37.67 -40.13
C GLU A 403 -10.33 -37.13 -40.79
N THR A 404 -10.37 -36.95 -42.12
CA THR A 404 -9.28 -36.35 -42.91
C THR A 404 -9.83 -35.20 -43.75
N GLY A 405 -9.31 -34.00 -43.52
CA GLY A 405 -9.57 -32.81 -44.35
C GLY A 405 -8.30 -32.40 -45.11
N SER A 406 -8.47 -31.86 -46.31
CA SER A 406 -7.38 -31.29 -47.10
C SER A 406 -7.69 -29.84 -47.42
N PHE A 407 -6.74 -28.95 -47.16
CA PHE A 407 -6.73 -27.60 -47.69
C PHE A 407 -5.70 -27.51 -48.83
N GLU A 408 -6.10 -26.95 -49.96
CA GLU A 408 -5.20 -26.71 -51.09
C GLU A 408 -4.19 -25.59 -50.73
N SER A 409 -2.92 -25.83 -51.05
CA SER A 409 -1.68 -25.16 -50.60
C SER A 409 -1.75 -23.65 -50.28
N LEU A 410 -1.10 -23.24 -49.17
CA LEU A 410 -0.78 -21.85 -48.86
C LEU A 410 0.54 -21.45 -49.53
N ASN A 411 0.48 -20.73 -50.66
CA ASN A 411 1.63 -20.03 -51.19
C ASN A 411 1.76 -18.63 -50.54
N ARG A 412 3.00 -18.16 -50.37
CA ARG A 412 3.40 -17.00 -49.54
C ARG A 412 2.87 -15.64 -50.04
N ASP A 413 2.18 -15.60 -51.17
CA ASP A 413 1.55 -14.40 -51.73
C ASP A 413 0.04 -14.44 -51.50
N GLY A 414 -0.41 -13.61 -50.56
CA GLY A 414 -1.78 -13.64 -50.07
C GLY A 414 -2.82 -13.41 -51.17
N THR A 415 -3.73 -14.35 -51.38
CA THR A 415 -5.13 -14.07 -51.70
C THR A 415 -6.05 -15.30 -51.53
N LYS A 416 -7.11 -15.12 -50.73
CA LYS A 416 -8.39 -15.88 -50.63
C LYS A 416 -8.38 -17.32 -50.09
N PHE A 417 -9.19 -17.50 -49.05
CA PHE A 417 -9.58 -18.78 -48.47
C PHE A 417 -10.84 -19.32 -49.16
N HIS A 418 -10.81 -20.59 -49.61
CA HIS A 418 -12.00 -21.40 -49.85
C HIS A 418 -11.85 -22.70 -49.05
N ALA A 419 -12.69 -22.88 -48.03
CA ALA A 419 -12.80 -24.14 -47.32
C ALA A 419 -13.83 -25.02 -48.02
N LEU A 420 -13.41 -26.18 -48.54
CA LEU A 420 -14.33 -27.27 -48.89
C LEU A 420 -14.35 -28.24 -47.71
N VAL A 421 -15.25 -27.98 -46.76
CA VAL A 421 -15.59 -28.96 -45.73
C VAL A 421 -16.60 -29.91 -46.37
N ASN A 422 -16.14 -31.10 -46.77
CA ASN A 422 -17.05 -32.15 -47.18
C ASN A 422 -17.73 -32.68 -45.91
N SER A 423 -18.95 -32.21 -45.68
CA SER A 423 -19.73 -32.47 -44.49
C SER A 423 -20.45 -33.79 -44.67
N ASP A 424 -20.13 -34.80 -43.86
CA ASP A 424 -21.02 -35.93 -43.58
C ASP A 424 -20.60 -36.64 -42.28
N ALA A 425 -20.76 -35.96 -41.13
CA ALA A 425 -21.01 -36.61 -39.84
C ALA A 425 -21.39 -35.59 -38.76
N LEU A 426 -22.44 -35.92 -38.00
CA LEU A 426 -22.96 -35.15 -36.88
C LEU A 426 -21.91 -34.93 -35.78
N ILE A 427 -21.82 -33.69 -35.30
CA ILE A 427 -21.21 -33.35 -34.01
C ILE A 427 -22.26 -33.62 -32.90
N VAL A 428 -21.92 -34.50 -31.97
CA VAL A 428 -22.48 -34.58 -30.60
C VAL A 428 -21.42 -34.09 -29.64
#